data_AF-A0A6G6XAQ5-F1
#
_entry.id   AF-A0A6G6XAQ5-F1
#
_cell.length_a   1.000
_cell.length_b   1.000
_cell.length_c   1.000
_cell.angle_alpha   90.00
_cell.angle_beta   90.00
_cell.angle_gamma   90.00
#
_symmetry.space_group_name_H-M   'P 1'
#
loop_
_entity.id
_entity.type
_entity.pdbx_description
1 polymer ?
#
loop_
_entity_poly.entity_id
_entity_poly.type
_entity_poly.pdbx_seq_one_letter_code
_entity_poly.pdbx_strand_id
1 'polypeptide(L)'
;MGGVLAPWLACLVVLPVSAVSARETPAAFPRQVQGIWYSDDAEGRARCKAFLGGLAADDGEAYNFLVGAEVIRAGMWHSYAEYGEGNFYEIRTLGKIGKRSWRVSTLTGIDTMPDPEFSAEATFRFRIDKGILTWVFESFDGTPVDSWDEQRLFRCAPVPEGMYAS
;
A
#
# COMPACT_ATOMS: atom_id res chain seq x y z
N MET A 1 47.18 -30.24 -60.18
CA MET A 1 45.90 -30.85 -59.77
C MET A 1 45.72 -30.65 -58.27
N GLY A 2 44.59 -30.08 -57.86
CA GLY A 2 44.12 -29.93 -56.47
C GLY A 2 44.79 -28.79 -55.69
N GLY A 3 44.11 -27.82 -55.09
CA GLY A 3 42.69 -27.59 -54.83
C GLY A 3 42.64 -26.66 -53.62
N VAL A 4 42.31 -25.38 -53.83
CA VAL A 4 42.25 -24.35 -52.77
C VAL A 4 40.80 -24.32 -52.24
N LEU A 5 40.60 -24.67 -50.97
CA LEU A 5 39.30 -24.53 -50.30
C LEU A 5 39.28 -23.22 -49.52
N ALA A 6 38.47 -22.28 -49.98
CA ALA A 6 38.15 -21.03 -49.28
C ALA A 6 37.04 -21.28 -48.25
N PRO A 7 37.18 -20.82 -46.99
CA PRO A 7 36.10 -20.89 -46.02
C PRO A 7 35.15 -19.69 -46.22
N TRP A 8 33.88 -20.01 -46.42
CA TRP A 8 32.79 -19.05 -46.46
C TRP A 8 32.57 -18.49 -45.04
N LEU A 9 32.83 -17.19 -44.85
CA LEU A 9 32.40 -16.46 -43.66
C LEU A 9 30.89 -16.22 -43.73
N ALA A 10 30.12 -16.93 -42.90
CA ALA A 10 28.72 -16.63 -42.66
C ALA A 10 28.60 -15.43 -41.71
N CYS A 11 28.14 -14.29 -42.24
CA CYS A 11 27.71 -13.15 -41.44
C CYS A 11 26.46 -13.52 -40.62
N LEU A 12 26.62 -13.75 -39.31
CA LEU A 12 25.52 -13.78 -38.36
C LEU A 12 25.05 -12.33 -38.12
N VAL A 13 23.92 -11.97 -38.72
CA VAL A 13 23.20 -10.74 -38.42
C VAL A 13 22.48 -10.94 -37.09
N VAL A 14 23.03 -10.37 -36.02
CA VAL A 14 22.36 -10.30 -34.71
C VAL A 14 21.34 -9.17 -34.78
N LEU A 15 20.06 -9.53 -34.91
CA LEU A 15 18.97 -8.55 -34.80
C LEU A 15 18.85 -8.08 -33.35
N PRO A 16 18.68 -6.77 -33.09
CA PRO A 16 18.44 -6.26 -31.75
C PRO A 16 17.08 -6.76 -31.27
N VAL A 17 17.08 -7.53 -30.18
CA VAL A 17 15.86 -7.86 -29.44
C VAL A 17 15.38 -6.56 -28.81
N SER A 18 14.33 -5.96 -29.39
CA SER A 18 13.65 -4.82 -28.80
C SER A 18 13.20 -5.19 -27.39
N ALA A 19 13.79 -4.54 -26.39
CA ALA A 19 13.35 -4.63 -25.02
C ALA A 19 11.88 -4.17 -24.96
N VAL A 20 10.97 -5.12 -24.76
CA VAL A 20 9.59 -4.80 -24.42
C VAL A 20 9.66 -4.09 -23.08
N SER A 21 9.43 -2.78 -23.10
CA SER A 21 9.24 -1.99 -21.89
C SER A 21 8.04 -2.60 -21.16
N ALA A 22 8.32 -3.36 -20.11
CA ALA A 22 7.29 -3.91 -19.25
C ALA A 22 6.59 -2.70 -18.63
N ARG A 23 5.33 -2.45 -19.04
CA ARG A 23 4.46 -1.52 -18.32
C ARG A 23 4.49 -1.94 -16.85
N GLU A 24 5.08 -1.10 -16.01
CA GLU A 24 5.05 -1.30 -14.56
C GLU A 24 3.58 -1.42 -14.16
N THR A 25 3.22 -2.60 -13.66
CA THR A 25 1.90 -2.78 -13.07
C THR A 25 1.87 -1.93 -11.81
N PRO A 26 0.85 -1.06 -11.63
CA PRO A 26 0.74 -0.26 -10.43
C PRO A 26 0.92 -1.12 -9.18
N ALA A 27 1.81 -0.70 -8.29
CA ALA A 27 2.04 -1.42 -7.05
C ALA A 27 0.74 -1.46 -6.25
N ALA A 28 0.38 -2.66 -5.76
CA ALA A 28 -0.87 -2.87 -5.07
C ALA A 28 -0.66 -3.64 -3.76
N PHE A 29 -1.33 -3.20 -2.69
CA PHE A 29 -1.36 -3.94 -1.44
C PHE A 29 -1.92 -5.34 -1.67
N PRO A 30 -1.32 -6.39 -1.07
CA PRO A 30 -1.86 -7.74 -1.12
C PRO A 30 -3.26 -7.78 -0.50
N ARG A 31 -4.16 -8.64 -1.01
CA ARG A 31 -5.54 -8.77 -0.49
C ARG A 31 -5.64 -9.00 1.02
N GLN A 32 -4.64 -9.64 1.61
CA GLN A 32 -4.54 -9.87 3.05
C GLN A 32 -4.20 -8.60 3.87
N VAL A 33 -3.72 -7.53 3.25
CA VAL A 33 -3.49 -6.22 3.90
C VAL A 33 -4.69 -5.30 3.71
N GLN A 34 -5.49 -5.50 2.66
CA GLN A 34 -6.67 -4.68 2.40
C GLN A 34 -7.77 -4.90 3.47
N GLY A 35 -8.43 -3.83 3.87
CA GLY A 35 -9.47 -3.81 4.89
C GLY A 35 -9.49 -2.53 5.72
N ILE A 36 -10.41 -2.48 6.67
CA ILE A 36 -10.48 -1.49 7.75
C ILE A 36 -9.87 -2.13 8.99
N TRP A 37 -8.87 -1.47 9.56
CA TRP A 37 -8.07 -1.97 10.67
C TRP A 37 -8.11 -0.98 11.83
N TYR A 38 -8.19 -1.51 13.06
CA TYR A 38 -8.16 -0.72 14.28
C TYR A 38 -7.06 -1.25 15.21
N SER A 39 -6.63 -0.43 16.18
CA SER A 39 -5.72 -0.86 17.23
C SER A 39 -6.18 -2.15 17.92
N ASP A 40 -5.25 -3.07 18.18
CA ASP A 40 -5.53 -4.35 18.84
C ASP A 40 -5.65 -4.21 20.37
N ASP A 41 -6.52 -3.30 20.80
CA ASP A 41 -6.81 -3.00 22.20
C ASP A 41 -8.34 -2.89 22.45
N ALA A 42 -8.74 -2.43 23.64
CA ALA A 42 -10.15 -2.28 24.00
C ALA A 42 -10.83 -1.12 23.25
N GLU A 43 -10.10 -0.03 22.98
CA GLU A 43 -10.62 1.13 22.29
C GLU A 43 -10.89 0.80 20.82
N GLY A 44 -9.92 0.20 20.12
CA GLY A 44 -10.08 -0.22 18.73
C GLY A 44 -11.23 -1.21 18.54
N ARG A 45 -11.43 -2.14 19.50
CA ARG A 45 -12.59 -3.05 19.50
C ARG A 45 -13.92 -2.31 19.71
N ALA A 46 -13.96 -1.32 20.59
CA ALA A 46 -15.16 -0.50 20.81
C ALA A 46 -15.50 0.35 19.58
N ARG A 47 -14.50 0.97 18.95
CA ARG A 47 -14.66 1.76 17.71
C ARG A 47 -15.15 0.89 16.55
N CYS A 48 -14.53 -0.28 16.33
CA CYS A 48 -15.00 -1.24 15.34
C CYS A 48 -16.46 -1.66 15.57
N LYS A 49 -16.86 -1.94 16.82
CA LYS A 49 -18.25 -2.26 17.15
C LYS A 49 -19.21 -1.11 16.82
N ALA A 50 -18.84 0.12 17.14
CA ALA A 50 -19.64 1.31 16.83
C ALA A 50 -19.77 1.52 15.32
N PHE A 51 -18.66 1.40 14.58
CA PHE A 51 -18.65 1.47 13.11
C PHE A 51 -19.58 0.44 12.47
N LEU A 52 -19.44 -0.83 12.85
CA LEU A 52 -20.29 -1.91 12.34
C LEU A 52 -21.77 -1.71 12.72
N GLY A 53 -22.03 -1.19 13.92
CA GLY A 53 -23.38 -0.83 14.36
C GLY A 53 -24.00 0.29 13.52
N GLY A 54 -23.23 1.34 13.23
CA GLY A 54 -23.65 2.45 12.38
C GLY A 54 -23.95 2.00 10.94
N LEU A 55 -23.06 1.19 10.34
CA LEU A 55 -23.30 0.63 9.01
C LEU A 55 -24.57 -0.23 8.96
N ALA A 56 -24.81 -1.05 9.98
CA ALA A 56 -26.01 -1.89 10.04
C ALA A 56 -27.31 -1.07 10.22
N ALA A 57 -27.20 0.14 10.78
CA ALA A 57 -28.32 1.05 10.99
C ALA A 57 -28.54 2.03 9.81
N ASP A 58 -27.73 1.95 8.75
CA ASP A 58 -27.69 2.95 7.67
C ASP A 58 -27.48 4.38 8.19
N ASP A 59 -26.65 4.50 9.23
CA ASP A 59 -26.29 5.78 9.84
C ASP A 59 -25.25 6.48 8.96
N GLY A 60 -25.61 7.62 8.38
CA GLY A 60 -24.71 8.44 7.57
C GLY A 60 -23.45 8.89 8.32
N GLU A 61 -23.50 8.91 9.65
CA GLU A 61 -22.39 9.27 10.52
C GLU A 61 -21.51 8.07 10.90
N ALA A 62 -21.78 6.86 10.39
CA ALA A 62 -21.01 5.67 10.71
C ALA A 62 -19.49 5.85 10.46
N TYR A 63 -19.12 6.62 9.45
CA TYR A 63 -17.74 6.91 9.11
C TYR A 63 -17.00 7.75 10.17
N ASN A 64 -17.70 8.45 11.06
CA ASN A 64 -17.08 9.15 12.20
C ASN A 64 -16.43 8.18 13.18
N PHE A 65 -16.81 6.90 13.17
CA PHE A 65 -16.19 5.85 13.98
C PHE A 65 -14.89 5.31 13.38
N LEU A 66 -14.42 5.84 12.25
CA LEU A 66 -13.12 5.50 11.67
C LEU A 66 -11.95 6.27 12.27
N VAL A 67 -12.17 7.26 13.13
CA VAL A 67 -11.07 7.94 13.83
C VAL A 67 -10.15 6.91 14.52
N GLY A 68 -8.86 6.94 14.18
CA GLY A 68 -7.85 5.97 14.63
C GLY A 68 -7.78 4.67 13.83
N ALA A 69 -8.55 4.53 12.74
CA ALA A 69 -8.53 3.37 11.87
C ALA A 69 -7.59 3.56 10.67
N GLU A 70 -7.03 2.44 10.20
CA GLU A 70 -6.36 2.36 8.91
C GLU A 70 -7.30 1.75 7.88
N VAL A 71 -7.57 2.49 6.81
CA VAL A 71 -8.38 2.01 5.69
C VAL A 71 -7.47 1.76 4.50
N ILE A 72 -7.26 0.49 4.18
CA ILE A 72 -6.31 0.05 3.16
C ILE A 72 -7.05 -0.60 1.99
N ARG A 73 -6.89 -0.04 0.79
CA ARG A 73 -7.35 -0.62 -0.48
C ARG A 73 -6.15 -1.04 -1.33
N ALA A 74 -6.40 -1.47 -2.57
CA ALA A 74 -5.34 -1.97 -3.44
C ALA A 74 -4.24 -0.92 -3.69
N GLY A 75 -4.58 0.34 -3.98
CA GLY A 75 -3.60 1.38 -4.35
C GLY A 75 -3.43 2.52 -3.34
N MET A 76 -4.15 2.48 -2.22
CA MET A 76 -4.18 3.58 -1.26
C MET A 76 -4.31 3.06 0.17
N TRP A 77 -3.84 3.88 1.10
CA TRP A 77 -4.02 3.71 2.52
C TRP A 77 -4.40 5.07 3.12
N HIS A 78 -5.50 5.14 3.85
CA HIS A 78 -5.89 6.32 4.63
C HIS A 78 -5.78 6.00 6.13
N SER A 79 -4.92 6.75 6.83
CA SER A 79 -4.83 6.77 8.30
C SER A 79 -5.72 7.88 8.85
N TYR A 80 -6.89 7.52 9.38
CA TYR A 80 -7.85 8.49 9.91
C TYR A 80 -7.37 9.07 11.23
N ALA A 81 -7.16 10.39 11.25
CA ALA A 81 -6.80 11.12 12.46
C ALA A 81 -8.01 11.77 13.11
N GLU A 82 -8.91 12.34 12.30
CA GLU A 82 -10.12 13.05 12.74
C GLU A 82 -11.27 12.83 11.73
N TYR A 83 -12.40 13.51 11.91
CA TYR A 83 -13.66 13.32 11.17
C TYR A 83 -13.51 13.48 9.64
N GLY A 84 -13.18 12.39 8.94
CA GLY A 84 -12.92 12.42 7.49
C GLY A 84 -11.52 12.94 7.10
N GLU A 85 -10.73 13.32 8.10
CA GLU A 85 -9.38 13.89 7.99
C GLU A 85 -8.31 12.86 8.33
N GLY A 86 -7.08 13.13 7.92
CA GLY A 86 -5.96 12.24 8.15
C GLY A 86 -4.97 12.17 7.00
N ASN A 87 -4.11 11.16 7.05
CA ASN A 87 -3.07 11.00 6.05
C ASN A 87 -3.50 10.03 4.96
N PHE A 88 -3.41 10.48 3.71
CA PHE A 88 -3.60 9.66 2.53
C PHE A 88 -2.25 9.24 1.96
N TYR A 89 -2.06 7.95 1.79
CA TYR A 89 -0.85 7.35 1.26
C TYR A 89 -1.17 6.62 -0.06
N GLU A 90 -0.73 7.18 -1.19
CA GLU A 90 -0.82 6.53 -2.50
C GLU A 90 0.41 5.64 -2.73
N ILE A 91 0.20 4.37 -3.06
CA ILE A 91 1.29 3.42 -3.24
C ILE A 91 2.09 3.73 -4.51
N ARG A 92 3.40 3.91 -4.35
CA ARG A 92 4.35 4.04 -5.46
C ARG A 92 5.05 2.73 -5.74
N THR A 93 5.60 2.13 -4.70
CA THR A 93 6.32 0.85 -4.81
C THR A 93 5.95 -0.07 -3.67
N LEU A 94 5.94 -1.38 -3.94
CA LEU A 94 5.73 -2.39 -2.92
C LEU A 94 6.72 -3.55 -3.12
N GLY A 95 7.72 -3.61 -2.25
CA GLY A 95 8.74 -4.66 -2.25
C GLY A 95 8.44 -5.73 -1.20
N LYS A 96 8.46 -7.00 -1.60
CA LYS A 96 8.37 -8.12 -0.65
C LYS A 96 9.73 -8.34 0.02
N ILE A 97 9.78 -8.22 1.35
CA ILE A 97 11.02 -8.42 2.15
C ILE A 97 10.98 -9.71 2.98
N GLY A 98 9.85 -10.41 2.99
CA GLY A 98 9.69 -11.70 3.67
C GLY A 98 8.39 -12.40 3.28
N LYS A 99 8.14 -13.61 3.81
CA LYS A 99 6.96 -14.41 3.44
C LYS A 99 5.63 -13.65 3.62
N ARG A 100 5.54 -12.85 4.67
CA ARG A 100 4.38 -12.02 5.03
C ARG A 100 4.80 -10.60 5.43
N SER A 101 5.86 -10.11 4.81
CA SER A 101 6.42 -8.80 5.12
C SER A 101 6.75 -8.04 3.86
N TRP A 102 6.45 -6.74 3.88
CA TRP A 102 6.60 -5.83 2.75
C TRP A 102 7.20 -4.52 3.22
N ARG A 103 7.89 -3.86 2.32
CA ARG A 103 8.24 -2.44 2.42
C ARG A 103 7.49 -1.70 1.31
N VAL A 104 6.80 -0.63 1.66
CA VAL A 104 6.11 0.25 0.71
C VAL A 104 6.80 1.60 0.69
N SER A 105 6.78 2.26 -0.45
CA SER A 105 6.96 3.70 -0.51
C SER A 105 5.70 4.33 -1.12
N THR A 106 5.31 5.49 -0.58
CA THR A 106 4.04 6.15 -0.88
C THR A 106 4.23 7.65 -1.06
N LEU A 107 3.39 8.26 -1.90
CA LEU A 107 3.17 9.71 -1.80
C LEU A 107 2.17 10.01 -0.70
N THR A 108 2.40 11.06 0.07
CA THR A 108 1.60 11.42 1.24
C THR A 108 0.86 12.73 1.02
N GLY A 109 -0.47 12.68 1.12
CA GLY A 109 -1.34 13.86 1.23
C GLY A 109 -1.92 13.96 2.65
N ILE A 110 -2.13 15.19 3.12
CA ILE A 110 -2.80 15.46 4.40
C ILE A 110 -4.19 16.00 4.07
N ASP A 111 -5.22 15.37 4.64
CA ASP A 111 -6.66 15.63 4.49
C ASP A 111 -7.20 15.54 3.04
N THR A 112 -6.32 15.28 2.08
CA THR A 112 -6.60 15.18 0.66
C THR A 112 -5.69 14.13 0.02
N MET A 113 -6.08 13.65 -1.16
CA MET A 113 -5.23 12.74 -1.94
C MET A 113 -3.91 13.42 -2.32
N PRO A 114 -2.78 12.69 -2.32
CA PRO A 114 -1.49 13.26 -2.67
C PRO A 114 -1.46 13.84 -4.09
N ASP A 115 -0.89 15.04 -4.22
CA ASP A 115 -0.47 15.63 -5.49
C ASP A 115 0.99 15.22 -5.80
N PRO A 116 1.29 14.57 -6.94
CA PRO A 116 2.64 14.17 -7.30
C PRO A 116 3.70 15.27 -7.33
N GLU A 117 3.32 16.54 -7.49
CA GLU A 117 4.26 17.67 -7.54
C GLU A 117 4.59 18.24 -6.16
N PHE A 118 3.71 18.04 -5.18
CA PHE A 118 3.79 18.70 -3.86
C PHE A 118 3.82 17.74 -2.68
N SER A 119 3.60 16.45 -2.92
CA SER A 119 3.53 15.44 -1.86
C SER A 119 4.90 14.91 -1.47
N ALA A 120 5.06 14.68 -0.17
CA ALA A 120 6.23 14.03 0.40
C ALA A 120 6.17 12.51 0.23
N GLU A 121 7.34 11.86 0.26
CA GLU A 121 7.44 10.41 0.20
C GLU A 121 7.53 9.81 1.62
N ALA A 122 6.66 8.85 1.92
CA ALA A 122 6.71 8.08 3.16
C ALA A 122 7.07 6.63 2.86
N THR A 123 7.90 6.02 3.70
CA THR A 123 8.23 4.58 3.62
C THR A 123 7.76 3.87 4.86
N PHE A 124 7.08 2.74 4.66
CA PHE A 124 6.59 1.90 5.75
C PHE A 124 7.01 0.45 5.56
N ARG A 125 7.19 -0.23 6.68
CA ARG A 125 7.35 -1.68 6.72
C ARG A 125 6.13 -2.32 7.33
N PHE A 126 5.59 -3.33 6.66
CA PHE A 126 4.44 -4.11 7.11
C PHE A 126 4.80 -5.56 7.39
N ARG A 127 4.05 -6.16 8.29
CA ARG A 127 3.97 -7.60 8.46
C ARG A 127 2.54 -8.01 8.81
N ILE A 128 2.11 -9.15 8.30
CA ILE A 128 0.88 -9.79 8.77
C ILE A 128 1.22 -11.11 9.43
N ASP A 129 0.82 -11.27 10.67
CA ASP A 129 0.90 -12.54 11.38
C ASP A 129 -0.37 -12.83 12.18
N LYS A 130 -0.86 -14.07 12.06
CA LYS A 130 -2.10 -14.54 12.70
C LYS A 130 -3.31 -13.59 12.56
N GLY A 131 -3.41 -12.89 11.43
CA GLY A 131 -4.50 -11.94 11.16
C GLY A 131 -4.32 -10.54 11.77
N ILE A 132 -3.20 -10.29 12.44
CA ILE A 132 -2.80 -8.97 12.94
C ILE A 132 -1.91 -8.31 11.89
N LEU A 133 -2.27 -7.08 11.51
CA LEU A 133 -1.45 -6.21 10.72
C LEU A 133 -0.53 -5.44 11.67
N THR A 134 0.75 -5.44 11.35
CA THR A 134 1.76 -4.67 12.05
C THR A 134 2.44 -3.76 11.06
N TRP A 135 2.59 -2.48 11.40
CA TRP A 135 3.32 -1.55 10.56
C TRP A 135 4.25 -0.63 11.36
N VAL A 136 5.31 -0.17 10.70
CA VAL A 136 6.32 0.74 11.24
C VAL A 136 6.58 1.84 10.22
N PHE A 137 6.52 3.10 10.65
CA PHE A 137 6.95 4.24 9.84
C PHE A 137 8.48 4.26 9.80
N GLU A 138 9.10 4.11 8.64
CA GLU A 138 10.57 4.03 8.54
C GLU A 138 11.20 5.38 8.18
N SER A 139 10.61 6.14 7.25
CA SER A 139 11.18 7.42 6.83
C SER A 139 10.16 8.34 6.16
N PHE A 140 10.42 9.65 6.23
CA PHE A 140 9.69 10.70 5.52
C PHE A 140 10.67 11.57 4.73
N ASP A 141 10.45 11.73 3.42
CA ASP A 141 11.36 12.36 2.46
C ASP A 141 12.81 11.83 2.56
N GLY A 142 12.92 10.50 2.68
CA GLY A 142 14.20 9.80 2.84
C GLY A 142 14.88 10.01 4.20
N THR A 143 14.34 10.86 5.06
CA THR A 143 14.83 11.06 6.43
C THR A 143 14.25 9.99 7.33
N PRO A 144 15.07 9.15 7.97
CA PRO A 144 14.57 8.18 8.94
C PRO A 144 13.77 8.89 10.03
N VAL A 145 12.58 8.38 10.32
CA VAL A 145 11.83 8.83 11.49
C VAL A 145 12.25 7.96 12.67
N ASP A 146 12.39 8.55 13.86
CA ASP A 146 12.49 7.73 15.06
C ASP A 146 11.12 7.06 15.27
N SER A 147 10.99 5.81 14.81
CA SER A 147 9.75 5.06 14.91
C SER A 147 9.62 4.53 16.35
N TRP A 148 8.96 5.27 17.22
CA TRP A 148 8.83 4.86 18.62
C TRP A 148 7.79 3.74 18.81
N ASP A 149 6.75 3.67 17.96
CA ASP A 149 5.64 2.73 18.17
C ASP A 149 5.35 1.86 16.94
N GLU A 150 5.61 0.56 17.09
CA GLU A 150 5.07 -0.47 16.21
C GLU A 150 3.53 -0.50 16.37
N GLN A 151 2.80 -0.16 15.31
CA GLN A 151 1.35 -0.20 15.33
C GLN A 151 0.87 -1.63 15.12
N ARG A 152 -0.03 -2.10 15.99
CA ARG A 152 -0.61 -3.44 15.93
C ARG A 152 -2.12 -3.35 15.79
N LEU A 153 -2.63 -3.92 14.71
CA LEU A 153 -4.00 -3.70 14.29
C LEU A 153 -4.71 -5.02 13.99
N PHE A 154 -5.96 -5.13 14.44
CA PHE A 154 -6.85 -6.21 14.02
C PHE A 154 -7.77 -5.72 12.90
N ARG A 155 -8.17 -6.64 12.02
CA ARG A 155 -9.10 -6.33 10.94
C ARG A 155 -10.53 -6.27 11.48
N CYS A 156 -11.21 -5.15 11.27
CA CYS A 156 -12.62 -4.97 11.62
C CYS A 156 -13.55 -5.43 10.49
N ALA A 157 -13.33 -4.93 9.27
CA ALA A 157 -14.22 -5.14 8.14
C ALA A 157 -13.48 -5.08 6.79
N PRO A 158 -14.05 -5.61 5.69
CA PRO A 158 -13.65 -5.17 4.36
C PRO A 158 -13.99 -3.68 4.16
N VAL A 159 -13.30 -3.02 3.22
CA VAL A 159 -13.65 -1.65 2.83
C VAL A 159 -14.94 -1.68 2.01
N PRO A 160 -16.02 -0.95 2.40
CA PRO A 160 -17.25 -0.88 1.63
C PRO A 160 -17.03 -0.39 0.20
N GLU A 161 -17.84 -0.89 -0.74
CA GLU A 161 -17.88 -0.33 -2.09
C GLU A 161 -18.37 1.12 -2.03
N GLY A 162 -17.81 1.99 -2.87
CA GLY A 162 -18.20 3.39 -2.93
C GLY A 162 -17.59 4.31 -1.87
N MET A 163 -16.94 3.79 -0.82
CA MET A 163 -16.38 4.61 0.27
C MET A 163 -15.40 5.72 -0.20
N TYR A 164 -14.70 5.49 -1.32
CA TYR A 164 -13.86 6.51 -1.98
C TYR A 164 -14.22 6.63 -3.47
N ALA A 165 -15.46 6.36 -3.84
CA ALA A 165 -15.93 6.67 -5.18
C ALA A 165 -16.23 8.17 -5.22
N SER A 166 -15.34 8.92 -5.86
CA SER A 166 -15.56 10.29 -6.33
C SER A 166 -16.49 10.30 -7.54
#